data_AF-A0A9E3J8Q9-F1
#
_entry.id   AF-A0A9E3J8Q9-F1
#
_cell.length_a   1.000
_cell.length_b   1.000
_cell.length_c   1.000
_cell.angle_alpha   90.00
_cell.angle_beta   90.00
_cell.angle_gamma   90.00
#
_symmetry.space_group_name_H-M   'P 1'
#
loop_
_entity.id
_entity.type
_entity.pdbx_description
1 polymer ?
#
loop_
_entity_poly.entity_id
_entity_poly.type
_entity_poly.pdbx_seq_one_letter_code
_entity_poly.pdbx_strand_id
1 'polypeptide(L)' 'NNPHYVEWALKLTSAGSLIVVDNVVRGGRVADPGNPAADVQGTRTALELIGRHPRLSATAIQTVGTKGYDGFALARVLP' A
#
# COMPACT_ATOMS: atom_id res chain seq x y z
N ASN A 1 -4.08 7.88 -7.53
CA ASN A 1 -3.54 6.86 -8.45
C ASN A 1 -3.19 5.54 -7.80
N ASN A 2 -2.54 5.50 -6.63
CA ASN A 2 -2.13 4.25 -5.97
C ASN A 2 -3.16 3.10 -5.99
N PRO A 3 -4.45 3.29 -5.64
CA PRO A 3 -5.42 2.20 -5.68
C PRO A 3 -5.60 1.61 -7.10
N HIS A 4 -5.62 2.44 -8.14
CA HIS A 4 -5.73 1.96 -9.52
C HIS A 4 -4.51 1.14 -9.95
N TYR A 5 -3.31 1.49 -9.49
CA TYR A 5 -2.11 0.69 -9.78
C TYR A 5 -2.17 -0.67 -9.09
N VAL A 6 -2.70 -0.76 -7.87
CA VAL A 6 -2.92 -2.04 -7.18
C VAL A 6 -3.93 -2.91 -7.94
N GLU A 7 -5.05 -2.33 -8.40
CA GLU A 7 -6.03 -3.06 -9.21
C GLU A 7 -5.43 -3.59 -10.51
N TRP A 8 -4.65 -2.77 -11.21
CA TRP A 8 -3.97 -3.21 -12.44
C TRP A 8 -2.90 -4.25 -12.16
N ALA A 9 -2.10 -4.11 -11.10
CA ALA A 9 -1.14 -5.12 -10.69
C ALA A 9 -1.84 -6.45 -10.43
N LEU A 10 -3.00 -6.46 -9.76
CA LEU A 10 -3.77 -7.68 -9.53
C LEU A 10 -4.33 -8.29 -10.82
N LYS A 11 -4.77 -7.48 -11.78
CA LYS A 11 -5.23 -7.97 -13.10
C LYS A 11 -4.12 -8.61 -13.93
N LEU A 12 -2.89 -8.13 -13.75
CA LEU A 12 -1.72 -8.52 -14.55
C LEU A 12 -0.85 -9.58 -13.88
N THR A 13 -1.24 -10.06 -12.69
CA THR A 13 -0.48 -11.03 -11.92
C THR A 13 -1.29 -12.30 -11.65
N SER A 14 -0.60 -13.35 -11.23
CA SER A 14 -1.16 -14.66 -10.91
C SER A 14 -0.93 -15.03 -9.44
N ALA A 15 -1.60 -16.08 -8.97
CA ALA A 15 -1.43 -16.62 -7.62
C ALA A 15 0.05 -16.84 -7.30
N GLY A 16 0.49 -16.37 -6.12
CA GLY A 16 1.88 -16.38 -5.67
C GLY A 16 2.67 -15.12 -6.02
N SER A 17 2.17 -14.25 -6.90
CA SER A 17 2.82 -12.97 -7.21
C SER A 17 2.91 -12.06 -5.99
N LEU A 18 3.96 -11.25 -5.95
CA LEU A 18 4.22 -10.29 -4.88
C LEU A 18 4.10 -8.86 -5.41
N ILE A 19 3.20 -8.08 -4.81
CA ILE A 19 2.99 -6.67 -5.12
C ILE A 19 3.62 -5.85 -3.99
N VAL A 20 4.53 -4.93 -4.35
CA VAL A 20 5.18 -4.01 -3.41
C VAL A 20 4.72 -2.59 -3.71
N VAL A 21 4.27 -1.87 -2.69
CA VAL A 21 3.88 -0.46 -2.78
C VAL A 21 4.79 0.34 -1.86
N ASP A 22 5.65 1.19 -2.41
CA ASP A 22 6.57 2.02 -1.62
C ASP A 22 5.89 3.30 -1.11
N ASN A 23 6.52 3.91 -0.08
CA ASN A 23 6.13 5.16 0.55
C ASN A 23 4.70 5.16 1.10
N VAL A 24 4.33 4.14 1.87
CA VAL A 24 2.96 4.00 2.41
C VAL A 24 2.78 4.58 3.81
N VAL A 25 3.86 5.05 4.45
CA VAL A 25 3.82 5.56 5.83
C VAL A 25 3.88 7.08 5.87
N ARG A 26 4.61 7.70 4.93
CA ARG A 26 4.60 9.16 4.68
C ARG A 26 4.95 9.98 5.92
N GLY A 27 5.97 9.56 6.68
CA GLY A 27 6.33 10.20 7.95
C GLY A 27 5.26 10.05 9.04
N GLY A 28 4.44 8.99 8.97
CA GLY A 28 3.34 8.73 9.89
C GLY A 28 2.02 9.44 9.54
N ARG A 29 2.02 10.35 8.56
CA ARG A 29 0.81 11.10 8.14
C ARG A 29 -0.34 10.20 7.69
N VAL A 30 -0.06 8.97 7.26
CA VAL A 30 -1.09 8.01 6.84
C VAL A 30 -2.09 7.67 7.96
N ALA A 31 -1.66 7.74 9.23
CA ALA A 31 -2.49 7.44 10.38
C ALA A 31 -3.47 8.56 10.74
N ASP A 32 -3.23 9.80 10.27
CA ASP A 32 -4.10 10.94 10.51
C ASP A 32 -5.35 10.87 9.62
N PRO A 33 -6.56 10.65 10.18
CA PRO A 33 -7.79 10.55 9.40
C PRO A 33 -8.25 11.89 8.82
N GLY A 34 -7.79 13.02 9.37
CA GLY A 34 -8.16 14.36 8.91
C GLY A 34 -7.25 14.92 7.82
N ASN A 35 -6.19 14.20 7.43
CA ASN A 35 -5.19 14.73 6.52
C ASN A 35 -5.74 14.88 5.08
N PRO A 36 -5.81 16.09 4.52
CA PRO A 36 -6.41 16.31 3.20
C PRO A 36 -5.42 16.10 2.05
N ALA A 37 -4.15 15.82 2.33
CA ALA A 37 -3.13 15.72 1.30
C ALA A 37 -3.42 14.53 0.36
N ALA A 38 -3.41 14.79 -0.95
CA ALA A 38 -3.78 13.79 -1.96
C ALA A 38 -2.89 12.54 -1.93
N ASP A 39 -1.61 12.69 -1.56
CA ASP A 39 -0.67 11.58 -1.39
C ASP A 39 -1.06 10.69 -0.20
N VAL A 40 -1.52 11.28 0.90
CA VAL A 40 -2.00 10.57 2.10
C VAL A 40 -3.32 9.86 1.80
N GLN A 41 -4.29 10.57 1.22
CA GLN A 41 -5.58 9.98 0.87
C GLN A 41 -5.42 8.81 -0.09
N GLY A 42 -4.64 9.00 -1.16
CA GLY A 42 -4.37 7.93 -2.13
C GLY A 42 -3.65 6.72 -1.50
N THR A 43 -2.75 6.95 -0.55
CA THR A 43 -2.07 5.89 0.19
C THR A 43 -3.05 5.13 1.09
N ARG A 44 -3.90 5.82 1.84
CA ARG A 44 -4.94 5.20 2.68
C ARG A 44 -5.90 4.36 1.85
N THR A 45 -6.40 4.89 0.73
CA THR A 45 -7.30 4.15 -0.16
C THR A 45 -6.62 2.89 -0.72
N ALA A 46 -5.33 2.96 -1.08
CA ALA A 46 -4.59 1.79 -1.54
C ALA A 46 -4.40 0.74 -0.43
N LEU A 47 -4.05 1.15 0.79
CA LEU A 47 -3.92 0.24 1.93
C LEU A 47 -5.27 -0.39 2.32
N GLU A 48 -6.35 0.38 2.28
CA GLU A 48 -7.71 -0.12 2.51
C GLU A 48 -8.13 -1.13 1.42
N LEU A 49 -7.84 -0.86 0.15
CA LEU A 49 -8.06 -1.80 -0.93
C LEU A 49 -7.29 -3.10 -0.68
N ILE A 50 -5.99 -3.00 -0.39
CA ILE A 50 -5.14 -4.16 -0.11
C ILE A 50 -5.69 -4.97 1.07
N GLY A 51 -6.06 -4.31 2.17
CA GLY A 51 -6.54 -4.97 3.39
C GLY A 51 -7.93 -5.60 3.27
N ARG A 52 -8.77 -5.13 2.33
CA ARG A 52 -10.12 -5.67 2.10
C ARG A 52 -10.19 -6.67 0.94
N HIS A 53 -9.19 -6.71 0.07
CA HIS A 53 -9.26 -7.51 -1.16
C HIS A 53 -9.12 -9.01 -0.86
N PRO A 54 -10.09 -9.88 -1.23
CA PRO A 54 -10.11 -11.28 -0.81
C PRO A 54 -8.97 -12.13 -1.40
N ARG A 55 -8.40 -11.70 -2.54
CA ARG A 55 -7.25 -12.34 -3.18
C ARG A 55 -5.89 -11.82 -2.70
N LEU A 56 -5.83 -10.97 -1.68
CA LEU A 56 -4.57 -10.43 -1.17
C LEU A 56 -4.37 -10.81 0.29
N SER A 57 -3.19 -11.33 0.61
CA SER A 57 -2.68 -11.42 1.98
C SER A 57 -1.50 -10.46 2.09
N ALA A 58 -1.54 -9.53 3.04
CA ALA A 58 -0.64 -8.40 3.04
C ALA A 58 -0.16 -7.98 4.43
N THR A 59 0.96 -7.28 4.44
CA THR A 59 1.52 -6.57 5.60
C THR A 59 2.12 -5.23 5.15
N ALA A 60 2.44 -4.37 6.10
CA ALA A 60 3.20 -3.15 5.86
C ALA A 60 4.35 -3.07 6.87
N ILE A 61 5.52 -2.64 6.39
CA ILE A 61 6.74 -2.52 7.18
C ILE A 61 7.15 -1.06 7.19
N GLN A 62 7.22 -0.49 8.39
CA GLN A 62 7.78 0.84 8.60
C GLN A 62 9.31 0.77 8.53
N THR A 63 9.92 1.79 7.94
CA THR A 63 11.37 1.89 7.77
C THR A 63 11.86 3.27 8.18
N VAL A 64 13.09 3.31 8.69
CA VAL A 64 13.85 4.54 8.95
C VAL A 64 15.22 4.42 8.31
N GLY A 65 15.81 5.55 7.92
CA GLY A 65 17.16 5.59 7.36
C GLY A 65 17.50 6.97 6.80
N THR A 66 18.45 7.02 5.87
CA THR A 66 18.89 8.27 5.22
C THR A 66 17.79 8.99 4.44
N LYS A 67 16.71 8.27 4.09
CA LYS A 67 15.50 8.82 3.44
C LYS A 67 14.44 9.34 4.43
N GLY A 68 14.71 9.30 5.73
CA GLY A 68 13.75 9.65 6.78
C GLY A 68 12.86 8.48 7.20
N TYR A 69 11.71 8.80 7.79
CA TYR A 69 10.71 7.82 8.28
C TYR A 69 9.64 7.58 7.22
N ASP A 70 9.55 6.33 6.75
CA ASP A 70 8.54 5.90 5.79
C ASP A 70 8.22 4.39 5.96
N GLY A 71 7.84 3.71 4.89
CA GLY A 71 7.62 2.26 4.85
C GLY A 71 6.99 1.81 3.52
N PHE A 72 6.88 0.50 3.35
CA PHE A 72 6.27 -0.13 2.17
C PHE A 72 5.23 -1.18 2.56
N ALA A 73 4.25 -1.39 1.69
CA ALA A 73 3.30 -2.50 1.79
C ALA A 73 3.75 -3.66 0.90
N LEU A 74 3.49 -4.87 1.37
CA LEU A 74 3.82 -6.13 0.70
C LEU A 74 2.57 -7.00 0.67
N ALA A 75 2.08 -7.32 -0.53
CA ALA A 75 0.87 -8.10 -0.72
C ALA A 75 1.15 -9.31 -1.62
N ARG A 76 0.83 -10.51 -1.12
CA ARG A 76 0.87 -11.76 -1.88
C ARG A 76 -0.50 -12.02 -2.49
N VAL A 77 -0.53 -12.33 -3.79
CA VAL A 77 -1.74 -12.75 -4.50
C VAL A 77 -2.06 -14.20 -4.14
N LEU A 78 -3.26 -14.43 -3.63
CA LEU A 78 -3.79 -15.75 -3.27
C LEU A 78 -4.39 -16.45 -4.51
N PRO A 79 -4.54 -17.78 -4.47
CA PRO A 79 -5.26 -18.55 -5.49
C PRO A 79 -6.66 -17.98 -5.77
#